data_AF-A0A7D9E1E6-F1
#
_entry.id   AF-A0A7D9E1E6-F1
#
_cell.length_a   1.000
_cell.length_b   1.000
_cell.length_c   1.000
_cell.angle_alpha   90.00
_cell.angle_beta   90.00
_cell.angle_gamma   90.00
#
_symmetry.space_group_name_H-M   'P 1'
#
loop_
_entity.id
_entity.type
_entity.pdbx_description
1 polymer ?
#
loop_
_entity_poly.entity_id
_entity_poly.type
_entity_poly.pdbx_seq_one_letter_code
_entity_poly.pdbx_strand_id
1 'polypeptide(L)'
;MLIVGMTGSGKTPFLLNMLETEYNRVFDYIVIVCPTIEWNMTYINWTHISEHGVIQIPCSQEMIDLVLKAVSTIFRGTQTLIIVDDCAASQDVKKRVSELVRLAFSARHYNLSVIVLTQQLSSVAKPFRENISRLVTFYNPSRKDMTVITDDYLSGVPQERQSQKLRKY
;
A
#
# COMPACT_ATOMS: atom_id res chain seq x y z
N MET A 1 2.03 5.37 1.48
CA MET A 1 2.81 5.03 0.27
C MET A 1 1.95 4.15 -0.62
N LEU A 2 2.16 4.20 -1.93
CA LEU A 2 1.45 3.38 -2.90
C LEU A 2 2.45 2.60 -3.77
N ILE A 3 2.23 1.30 -3.90
CA ILE A 3 3.05 0.40 -4.72
C ILE A 3 2.15 -0.20 -5.81
N VAL A 4 2.48 0.07 -7.07
CA VAL A 4 1.66 -0.28 -8.24
C VAL A 4 2.42 -1.24 -9.16
N GLY A 5 1.72 -2.25 -9.69
CA GLY A 5 2.32 -3.22 -10.61
C GLY A 5 1.43 -4.43 -10.82
N MET A 6 1.58 -5.10 -11.96
CA MET A 6 0.81 -6.31 -12.29
C MET A 6 1.00 -7.44 -11.28
N THR A 7 0.10 -8.44 -11.30
CA THR A 7 0.30 -9.69 -10.55
C THR A 7 1.65 -10.32 -10.89
N GLY A 8 2.37 -10.82 -9.88
CA GLY A 8 3.69 -11.40 -10.06
C GLY A 8 4.82 -10.40 -10.33
N SER A 9 4.57 -9.08 -10.35
CA SER A 9 5.61 -8.07 -10.63
C SER A 9 6.62 -7.86 -9.51
N GLY A 10 6.53 -8.59 -8.39
CA GLY A 10 7.45 -8.46 -7.25
C GLY A 10 7.08 -7.39 -6.21
N LYS A 11 5.88 -6.80 -6.25
CA LYS A 11 5.45 -5.77 -5.27
C LYS A 11 5.58 -6.23 -3.81
N THR A 12 5.03 -7.41 -3.52
CA THR A 12 5.02 -7.97 -2.15
C THR A 12 6.44 -8.30 -1.68
N PRO A 13 7.28 -9.05 -2.43
CA PRO A 13 8.69 -9.23 -2.06
C PRO A 13 9.46 -7.91 -1.87
N PHE A 14 9.23 -6.91 -2.72
CA PHE A 14 9.86 -5.59 -2.58
C PHE A 14 9.46 -4.90 -1.28
N LEU A 15 8.17 -4.90 -0.95
CA LEU A 15 7.67 -4.34 0.32
C LEU A 15 8.32 -5.05 1.51
N LEU A 16 8.30 -6.38 1.53
CA LEU A 16 8.82 -7.15 2.66
C LEU A 16 10.32 -6.95 2.85
N ASN A 17 11.10 -6.96 1.77
CA ASN A 17 12.53 -6.62 1.83
C ASN A 17 12.76 -5.19 2.35
N MET A 18 11.93 -4.23 1.95
CA MET A 18 12.00 -2.85 2.44
C MET A 18 11.67 -2.77 3.94
N LEU A 19 10.75 -3.60 4.45
CA LEU A 19 10.43 -3.70 5.88
C LEU A 19 11.57 -4.29 6.70
N GLU A 20 12.26 -5.30 6.17
CA GLU A 20 13.40 -5.93 6.83
C GLU A 20 14.66 -5.07 6.84
N THR A 21 14.77 -4.14 5.89
CA THR A 21 15.97 -3.31 5.70
C THR A 21 15.74 -1.88 6.17
N GLU A 22 15.03 -1.07 5.38
CA GLU A 22 14.86 0.36 5.63
C GLU A 22 13.93 0.67 6.80
N TYR A 23 12.93 -0.18 7.05
CA TYR A 23 11.95 0.01 8.14
C TYR A 23 12.10 -1.01 9.27
N ASN A 24 13.28 -1.63 9.40
CA ASN A 24 13.53 -2.58 10.46
C ASN A 24 13.32 -1.91 11.82
N ARG A 25 12.49 -2.52 12.68
CA ARG A 25 12.10 -2.03 14.02
C ARG A 25 11.52 -0.60 14.05
N VAL A 26 11.06 -0.07 12.91
CA VAL A 26 10.38 1.23 12.86
C VAL A 26 8.94 1.12 13.36
N PHE A 27 8.29 -0.03 13.23
CA PHE A 27 6.89 -0.21 13.63
C PHE A 27 6.79 -1.24 14.76
N ASP A 28 5.98 -0.90 15.76
CA ASP A 28 5.57 -1.80 16.84
C ASP A 28 4.71 -2.94 16.29
N TYR A 29 3.80 -2.60 15.37
CA TYR A 29 2.85 -3.53 14.75
C TYR A 29 2.78 -3.35 13.25
N ILE A 30 2.62 -4.47 12.54
CA ILE A 30 2.38 -4.51 11.10
C ILE A 30 1.07 -5.28 10.87
N VAL A 31 0.04 -4.58 10.42
CA VAL A 31 -1.28 -5.15 10.15
C VAL A 31 -1.46 -5.30 8.65
N ILE A 32 -1.63 -6.53 8.17
CA ILE A 32 -1.81 -6.86 6.76
C ILE A 32 -3.30 -7.17 6.54
N VAL A 33 -3.98 -6.32 5.78
CA VAL A 33 -5.36 -6.51 5.34
C VAL A 33 -5.33 -6.97 3.89
N CYS A 34 -5.65 -8.23 3.65
CA CYS A 34 -5.58 -8.83 2.32
C CYS A 34 -6.60 -9.98 2.19
N PRO A 35 -7.44 -10.05 1.13
CA PRO A 35 -8.46 -11.08 0.99
C PRO A 35 -7.85 -12.46 0.72
N THR A 36 -6.70 -12.48 0.08
CA THR A 36 -6.00 -13.69 -0.38
C THR A 36 -4.83 -14.06 0.50
N ILE A 37 -4.76 -13.51 1.72
CA ILE A 37 -3.61 -13.67 2.62
C ILE A 37 -3.29 -15.14 2.93
N GLU A 38 -4.32 -15.98 3.09
CA GLU A 38 -4.21 -17.41 3.37
C GLU A 38 -3.55 -18.20 2.24
N TRP A 39 -3.55 -17.66 1.02
CA TRP A 39 -2.94 -18.27 -0.16
C TRP A 39 -1.63 -17.59 -0.56
N ASN A 40 -1.27 -16.50 0.12
CA ASN A 40 -0.07 -15.74 -0.20
C ASN A 40 1.13 -16.27 0.58
N MET A 41 1.77 -17.29 0.00
CA MET A 41 2.95 -17.94 0.59
C MET A 41 4.08 -16.97 0.93
N THR A 42 4.18 -15.84 0.22
CA THR A 42 5.18 -14.80 0.51
C THR A 42 4.96 -14.20 1.90
N TYR A 43 3.71 -13.83 2.22
CA TYR A 43 3.37 -13.31 3.55
C TYR A 43 3.47 -14.39 4.62
N ILE A 44 2.99 -15.60 4.34
CA ILE A 44 3.04 -16.73 5.29
C ILE A 44 4.49 -17.00 5.70
N ASN A 45 5.37 -17.23 4.73
CA ASN A 45 6.78 -17.50 4.97
C ASN A 45 7.44 -16.35 5.74
N TRP A 46 7.15 -15.11 5.34
CA TRP A 46 7.69 -13.93 6.01
C TRP A 46 7.22 -13.82 7.47
N THR A 47 5.95 -14.07 7.76
CA THR A 47 5.45 -14.01 9.13
C THR A 47 6.05 -15.04 10.05
N HIS A 48 6.44 -16.21 9.54
CA HIS A 48 7.10 -17.23 10.35
C HIS A 48 8.52 -16.85 10.78
N ILE A 49 9.18 -15.95 10.04
CA ILE A 49 10.57 -15.53 10.29
C ILE A 49 10.68 -14.09 10.81
N SER A 50 9.58 -13.35 10.82
CA SER A 50 9.55 -11.94 11.20
C SER A 50 9.65 -11.75 12.72
N GLU A 51 10.53 -10.86 13.17
CA GLU A 51 10.58 -10.42 14.57
C GLU A 51 9.48 -9.39 14.92
N HIS A 52 8.69 -8.95 13.93
CA HIS A 52 7.66 -7.93 14.10
C HIS A 52 6.36 -8.49 14.70
N GLY A 53 5.59 -7.65 15.39
CA GLY A 53 4.21 -7.93 15.74
C GLY A 53 3.31 -7.92 14.50
N VAL A 54 3.34 -8.98 13.69
CA VAL A 54 2.57 -9.07 12.45
C VAL A 54 1.19 -9.65 12.70
N ILE A 55 0.16 -8.96 12.19
CA ILE A 55 -1.23 -9.36 12.30
C ILE A 55 -1.80 -9.46 10.89
N GLN A 56 -2.19 -10.67 10.49
CA GLN A 56 -2.83 -10.94 9.20
C GLN A 56 -4.35 -10.96 9.37
N ILE A 57 -5.05 -10.16 8.57
CA ILE A 57 -6.51 -10.07 8.57
C ILE A 57 -7.01 -10.46 7.17
N PRO A 58 -7.47 -11.73 6.99
CA PRO A 58 -8.25 -12.09 5.81
C PRO A 58 -9.53 -11.25 5.81
N CYS A 59 -9.75 -10.50 4.74
CA CYS A 59 -10.88 -9.59 4.65
C CYS A 59 -11.44 -9.59 3.23
N SER A 60 -12.75 -9.79 3.09
CA SER A 60 -13.40 -9.58 1.80
C SER A 60 -13.35 -8.10 1.40
N GLN A 61 -13.44 -7.83 0.10
CA GLN A 61 -13.38 -6.47 -0.43
C GLN A 61 -14.46 -5.54 0.12
N GLU A 62 -15.63 -6.07 0.46
CA GLU A 62 -16.79 -5.31 0.97
C GLU A 62 -16.59 -4.87 2.44
N MET A 63 -15.75 -5.58 3.19
CA MET A 63 -15.51 -5.33 4.61
C MET A 63 -14.31 -4.41 4.86
N ILE A 64 -13.59 -3.99 3.82
CA ILE A 64 -12.33 -3.27 3.97
C ILE A 64 -12.47 -1.99 4.81
N ASP A 65 -13.50 -1.18 4.56
CA ASP A 65 -13.68 0.07 5.31
C ASP A 65 -13.95 -0.21 6.79
N LEU A 66 -14.77 -1.22 7.10
CA LEU A 66 -15.05 -1.63 8.47
C LEU A 66 -13.77 -2.12 9.18
N VAL A 67 -12.99 -2.97 8.50
CA VAL A 67 -11.73 -3.50 9.04
C VAL A 67 -10.71 -2.38 9.24
N LEU A 68 -10.53 -1.48 8.27
CA LEU A 68 -9.62 -0.34 8.41
C LEU A 68 -10.03 0.58 9.57
N LYS A 69 -11.33 0.81 9.77
CA LYS A 69 -11.84 1.57 10.91
C LYS A 69 -11.53 0.88 12.23
N ALA A 70 -11.76 -0.43 12.33
CA ALA A 70 -11.48 -1.21 13.53
C ALA A 70 -9.97 -1.19 13.85
N VAL A 71 -9.13 -1.51 12.87
CA VAL A 71 -7.66 -1.51 13.00
C VAL A 71 -7.15 -0.13 13.42
N SER A 72 -7.58 0.94 12.75
CA SER A 72 -7.14 2.29 13.09
C SER A 72 -7.57 2.76 14.48
N THR A 73 -8.65 2.20 15.01
CA THR A 73 -9.12 2.49 16.37
C THR A 73 -8.32 1.69 17.41
N ILE A 74 -8.11 0.40 17.17
CA ILE A 74 -7.39 -0.50 18.08
C ILE A 74 -5.92 -0.09 18.23
N PHE A 75 -5.26 0.25 17.12
CA PHE A 75 -3.83 0.60 17.09
C PHE A 75 -3.58 2.10 17.19
N ARG A 76 -4.56 2.88 17.63
CA ARG A 76 -4.37 4.32 17.79
C ARG A 76 -3.33 4.61 18.87
N GLY A 77 -2.31 5.38 18.52
CA GLY A 77 -1.26 5.81 19.46
C GLY A 77 -0.03 4.90 19.48
N THR A 78 -0.10 3.72 18.85
CA THR A 78 1.07 2.85 18.62
C THR A 78 1.70 3.17 17.26
N GLN A 79 2.99 2.88 17.10
CA GLN A 79 3.65 3.07 15.81
C GLN A 79 3.32 1.89 14.88
N THR A 80 2.20 2.00 14.16
CA THR A 80 1.63 0.88 13.40
C THR A 80 1.61 1.13 11.91
N LEU A 81 2.03 0.13 11.15
CA LEU A 81 1.88 0.09 9.70
C LEU A 81 0.68 -0.77 9.31
N ILE A 82 -0.22 -0.21 8.51
CA ILE A 82 -1.33 -0.92 7.87
C ILE A 82 -0.96 -1.15 6.39
N ILE A 83 -0.92 -2.41 5.98
CA ILE A 83 -0.67 -2.83 4.60
C ILE A 83 -2.01 -3.28 4.03
N VAL A 84 -2.44 -2.65 2.95
CA VAL A 84 -3.64 -3.02 2.20
C VAL A 84 -3.19 -3.63 0.88
N ASP A 85 -3.35 -4.95 0.73
CA ASP A 85 -2.93 -5.69 -0.47
C ASP A 85 -4.15 -6.35 -1.12
N ASP A 86 -4.19 -6.32 -2.45
CA ASP A 86 -5.24 -6.92 -3.30
C ASP A 86 -6.70 -6.49 -3.02
N CYS A 87 -6.93 -5.53 -2.11
CA CYS A 87 -8.26 -4.98 -1.83
C CYS A 87 -8.63 -3.76 -2.70
N ALA A 88 -7.64 -3.12 -3.36
CA ALA A 88 -7.82 -1.83 -4.02
C ALA A 88 -8.69 -1.87 -5.30
N ALA A 89 -9.05 -3.06 -5.78
CA ALA A 89 -9.89 -3.24 -6.96
C ALA A 89 -11.39 -3.03 -6.70
N SER A 90 -11.82 -3.02 -5.42
CA SER A 90 -13.25 -2.97 -5.07
C SER A 90 -13.88 -1.62 -5.41
N GLN A 91 -15.18 -1.61 -5.73
CA GLN A 91 -15.93 -0.37 -5.98
C GLN A 91 -15.99 0.53 -4.73
N ASP A 92 -15.81 -0.02 -3.53
CA ASP A 92 -15.77 0.72 -2.26
C ASP A 92 -14.52 1.58 -2.12
N VAL A 93 -13.36 1.13 -2.62
CA VAL A 93 -12.13 1.95 -2.64
C VAL A 93 -12.26 3.18 -3.53
N LYS A 94 -13.22 3.18 -4.47
CA LYS A 94 -13.53 4.34 -5.35
C LYS A 94 -14.51 5.33 -4.71
N LYS A 95 -15.14 5.01 -3.57
CA LYS A 95 -15.98 5.97 -2.86
C LYS A 95 -15.11 7.11 -2.31
N ARG A 96 -15.52 8.35 -2.54
CA ARG A 96 -14.80 9.57 -2.07
C ARG A 96 -14.63 9.64 -0.55
N VAL A 97 -15.33 8.80 0.22
CA VAL A 97 -15.38 8.81 1.70
C VAL A 97 -15.04 7.43 2.28
N SER A 98 -14.13 6.68 1.66
CA SER A 98 -13.62 5.43 2.25
C SER A 98 -12.72 5.71 3.46
N GLU A 99 -12.64 4.75 4.37
CA GLU A 99 -11.74 4.83 5.53
C GLU A 99 -10.28 4.89 5.10
N LEU A 100 -9.95 4.28 3.96
CA LEU A 100 -8.65 4.41 3.31
C LEU A 100 -8.30 5.88 3.00
N VAL A 101 -9.25 6.64 2.42
CA VAL A 101 -9.07 8.07 2.16
C VAL A 101 -8.91 8.84 3.47
N ARG A 102 -9.74 8.56 4.49
CA ARG A 102 -9.59 9.21 5.81
C ARG A 102 -8.20 8.97 6.41
N LEU A 103 -7.69 7.75 6.31
CA LEU A 103 -6.34 7.40 6.78
C LEU A 103 -5.25 8.14 6.00
N ALA A 104 -5.39 8.37 4.70
CA ALA A 104 -4.41 9.17 3.96
C ALA A 104 -4.20 10.57 4.53
N PHE A 105 -5.27 11.22 5.01
CA PHE A 105 -5.19 12.55 5.60
C PHE A 105 -4.79 12.55 7.08
N SER A 106 -5.22 11.55 7.85
CA SER A 106 -5.21 11.62 9.32
C SER A 106 -4.34 10.59 10.01
N ALA A 107 -3.82 9.58 9.31
CA ALA A 107 -3.05 8.48 9.92
C ALA A 107 -1.87 8.98 10.75
N ARG A 108 -1.17 10.04 10.30
CA ARG A 108 -0.03 10.63 11.02
C ARG A 108 -0.40 11.17 12.41
N HIS A 109 -1.62 11.67 12.59
CA HIS A 109 -2.08 12.15 13.91
C HIS A 109 -2.36 11.00 14.88
N TYR A 110 -2.39 9.76 14.38
CA TYR A 110 -2.69 8.55 15.15
C TYR A 110 -1.48 7.62 15.28
N ASN A 111 -0.28 8.05 14.85
CA ASN A 111 0.93 7.22 14.71
C ASN A 111 0.77 6.04 13.74
N LEU A 112 -0.18 6.15 12.81
CA LEU A 112 -0.45 5.14 11.80
C LEU A 112 0.26 5.49 10.48
N SER A 113 0.76 4.46 9.82
CA SER A 113 1.24 4.51 8.44
C SER A 113 0.41 3.58 7.56
N VAL A 114 0.20 3.95 6.30
CA VAL A 114 -0.55 3.12 5.35
C VAL A 114 0.28 2.89 4.09
N ILE A 115 0.41 1.62 3.70
CA ILE A 115 0.94 1.19 2.42
C ILE A 115 -0.17 0.46 1.67
N VAL A 116 -0.44 0.88 0.43
CA VAL A 116 -1.40 0.21 -0.46
C VAL A 116 -0.64 -0.45 -1.59
N LEU A 117 -0.95 -1.72 -1.85
CA LEU A 117 -0.49 -2.49 -3.00
C LEU A 117 -1.66 -2.64 -3.96
N THR A 118 -1.46 -2.26 -5.21
CA THR A 118 -2.52 -2.35 -6.23
C THR A 118 -1.96 -2.73 -7.60
N GLN A 119 -2.80 -3.34 -8.42
CA GLN A 119 -2.46 -3.62 -9.82
C GLN A 119 -2.63 -2.40 -10.71
N GLN A 120 -3.60 -1.53 -10.40
CA GLN A 120 -3.94 -0.38 -11.23
C GLN A 120 -3.97 0.89 -10.38
N LEU A 121 -3.18 1.89 -10.76
CA LEU A 121 -3.13 3.18 -10.04
C LEU A 121 -4.51 3.85 -10.06
N SER A 122 -5.17 3.84 -11.20
CA SER A 122 -6.50 4.45 -11.38
C SER A 122 -7.64 3.75 -10.62
N SER A 123 -7.40 2.58 -10.03
CA SER A 123 -8.37 1.93 -9.12
C SER A 123 -8.45 2.64 -7.76
N VAL A 124 -7.38 3.31 -7.33
CA VAL A 124 -7.29 4.01 -6.06
C VAL A 124 -7.90 5.40 -6.18
N ALA A 125 -8.75 5.77 -5.22
CA ALA A 125 -9.41 7.07 -5.19
C ALA A 125 -8.39 8.22 -5.27
N LYS A 126 -8.68 9.21 -6.13
CA LYS A 126 -7.83 10.38 -6.35
C LYS A 126 -7.43 11.11 -5.05
N PRO A 127 -8.33 11.34 -4.07
CA PRO A 127 -7.95 11.96 -2.80
C PRO A 127 -6.87 11.18 -2.04
N PHE A 128 -6.86 9.85 -2.09
CA PHE A 128 -5.77 9.07 -1.50
C PHE A 128 -4.47 9.28 -2.27
N ARG A 129 -4.53 9.20 -3.61
CA ARG A 129 -3.41 9.34 -4.54
C ARG A 129 -2.67 10.67 -4.38
N GLU A 130 -3.37 11.76 -4.12
CA GLU A 130 -2.79 13.09 -3.92
C GLU A 130 -2.09 13.24 -2.55
N ASN A 131 -2.39 12.38 -1.57
CA ASN A 131 -1.86 12.46 -0.22
C ASN A 131 -0.75 11.44 0.07
N ILE A 132 -0.32 10.68 -0.94
CA ILE A 132 0.77 9.72 -0.77
C ILE A 132 2.11 10.42 -0.61
N SER A 133 2.94 9.93 0.31
CA SER A 133 4.32 10.41 0.47
C SER A 133 5.30 9.82 -0.55
N ARG A 134 5.00 8.62 -1.08
CA ARG A 134 5.86 7.85 -1.98
C ARG A 134 5.00 7.01 -2.93
N LEU A 135 5.39 7.00 -4.20
CA LEU A 135 4.85 6.15 -5.26
C LEU A 135 5.98 5.24 -5.76
N VAL A 136 5.75 3.93 -5.76
CA VAL A 136 6.63 2.94 -6.39
C VAL A 136 5.87 2.25 -7.50
N THR A 137 6.41 2.26 -8.71
CA THR A 137 5.76 1.66 -9.88
C THR A 137 6.66 0.58 -10.47
N PHE A 138 6.14 -0.64 -10.53
CA PHE A 138 6.67 -1.69 -11.38
C PHE A 138 6.12 -1.53 -12.80
N TYR A 139 6.60 -2.34 -13.73
CA TYR A 139 6.08 -2.34 -15.09
C TYR A 139 4.55 -2.47 -15.09
N ASN A 140 3.90 -1.50 -15.74
CA ASN A 140 2.45 -1.44 -15.88
C ASN A 140 2.12 -1.13 -17.36
N PRO A 141 1.45 -2.04 -18.09
CA PRO A 141 1.10 -1.81 -19.49
C PRO A 141 -0.07 -0.82 -19.68
N SER A 142 -0.73 -0.39 -18.61
CA SER A 142 -1.89 0.50 -18.66
C SER A 142 -1.48 1.92 -19.07
N ARG A 143 -1.83 2.31 -20.31
CA ARG A 143 -1.66 3.70 -20.78
C ARG A 143 -2.35 4.70 -19.86
N LYS A 144 -3.54 4.36 -19.35
CA LYS A 144 -4.31 5.22 -18.44
C LYS A 144 -3.52 5.50 -17.15
N ASP A 145 -2.93 4.47 -16.56
CA ASP A 145 -2.13 4.66 -15.34
C ASP A 145 -0.83 5.42 -15.64
N MET A 146 -0.21 5.20 -16.81
CA MET A 146 0.98 5.96 -17.23
C MET A 146 0.69 7.45 -17.45
N THR A 147 -0.47 7.79 -18.01
CA THR A 147 -0.94 9.18 -18.11
C THR A 147 -1.10 9.77 -16.71
N VAL A 148 -1.79 9.06 -15.80
CA VAL A 148 -1.93 9.49 -14.41
C VAL A 148 -0.57 9.69 -13.73
N ILE A 149 0.40 8.80 -13.93
CA ILE A 149 1.75 8.93 -13.36
C ILE A 149 2.44 10.19 -13.90
N THR A 150 2.40 10.38 -15.21
CA THR A 150 3.06 11.51 -15.88
C THR A 150 2.45 12.84 -15.44
N ASP A 151 1.13 12.93 -15.49
CA ASP A 151 0.39 14.18 -15.26
C ASP A 151 0.36 14.55 -13.77
N ASP A 152 0.03 13.59 -12.90
CA ASP A 152 -0.19 13.87 -11.47
C ASP A 152 1.12 13.90 -10.65
N TYR A 153 2.18 13.17 -11.07
CA TYR A 153 3.39 12.98 -10.24
C TYR A 153 4.71 13.43 -10.87
N LEU A 154 4.83 13.44 -12.20
CA LEU A 154 6.08 13.79 -12.88
C LEU A 154 6.09 15.20 -13.48
N SER A 155 4.92 15.83 -13.64
CA SER A 155 4.77 17.16 -14.22
C SER A 155 5.60 18.26 -13.52
N GLY A 156 5.92 18.09 -12.24
CA GLY A 156 6.79 18.99 -11.46
C GLY A 156 8.24 18.53 -11.28
N VAL A 157 8.63 17.37 -11.83
CA VAL A 157 9.99 16.84 -11.70
C VAL A 157 10.82 17.28 -12.90
N PRO A 158 11.90 18.06 -12.72
CA PRO A 158 12.79 18.44 -13.82
C PRO A 158 13.27 17.20 -14.59
N GLN A 159 13.28 17.25 -15.92
CA GLN A 159 13.66 16.11 -16.78
C GLN A 159 15.02 15.50 -16.39
N GLU A 160 15.96 16.34 -15.94
CA GLU A 160 17.29 15.93 -15.47
C GLU A 160 17.26 15.01 -14.23
N ARG A 161 16.20 15.12 -13.40
CA ARG A 161 15.98 14.27 -12.22
C ARG A 161 15.09 13.06 -12.51
N GLN A 162 14.47 13.00 -13.69
CA GLN A 162 13.71 11.83 -14.15
C GLN A 162 14.69 10.72 -14.57
N SER A 163 15.37 10.13 -13.60
CA SER A 163 16.30 9.02 -13.84
C SER A 163 15.55 7.69 -13.77
N GLN A 164 15.31 7.06 -14.93
CA GLN A 164 14.81 5.68 -15.00
C GLN A 164 15.92 4.72 -14.54
N LYS A 165 15.87 4.26 -13.29
CA LYS A 165 16.57 3.02 -12.91
C LYS A 165 15.63 1.84 -13.10
N LEU A 166 15.61 1.31 -14.32
CA LEU A 166 15.07 -0.02 -14.59
C LEU A 166 16.00 -1.05 -13.95
N ARG A 167 15.75 -1.43 -12.69
CA ARG A 167 16.27 -2.71 -12.19
C ARG A 167 15.46 -3.80 -12.86
N LYS A 168 16.04 -4.45 -13.87
CA LYS A 168 15.56 -5.76 -14.33
C LYS A 168 15.80 -6.74 -13.18
N TYR A 169 14.72 -7.31 -12.66
CA TYR A 169 14.76 -8.55 -11.90
C TYR A 169 14.68 -9.70 -12.90
#